data_AF-A0A101HYD2-F1
#
_entry.id   AF-A0A101HYD2-F1
#
_cell.length_a   1.000
_cell.length_b   1.000
_cell.length_c   1.000
_cell.angle_alpha   90.00
_cell.angle_beta   90.00
_cell.angle_gamma   90.00
#
_symmetry.space_group_name_H-M   'P 1'
#
loop_
_entity.id
_entity.type
_entity.pdbx_description
1 polymer ?
#
loop_
_entity_poly.entity_id
_entity_poly.type
_entity_poly.pdbx_seq_one_letter_code
_entity_poly.pdbx_strand_id
1 'polypeptide(L)'
;ADIVTLHVPLTRETHGMIDAKTMKACKRGAFIVNCARGGLVDENACAEAVRSGHLSGAAFDVFDGEPVRQDHPLFAEDIRDRIVLTPHIGANTEEAQSAVATIACSNLLAALKGKPCENAVNLPFVEQTLSDGSRAFLSLARKLGFLAAHLVREPVKNIRIALRGPLFSPGDDPICFEIPYHYSPFSVAGLKGFLEYSHGPEVNYMSAPLIAADKGIRVEEARTSGGTWKNQIDLSLSVEEQRETVTVSGTVTEEGRQRVVNICGYWIEFIPEGTVLLFSNHDRPGVIGKVGTLLGKAGANIANFALGRKNGSGLAVGALQIDDDISGAIVETMKEDVDLLWAEKINFAEAL
;
A
#
# COMPACT_ATOMS: atom_id res chain seq x y z
N ALA A 1 -10.59 -6.66 -27.68
CA ALA A 1 -9.29 -6.30 -28.26
C ALA A 1 -8.79 -7.45 -29.13
N ASP A 2 -8.05 -7.15 -30.19
CA ASP A 2 -7.38 -8.17 -31.02
C ASP A 2 -6.04 -8.59 -30.42
N ILE A 3 -5.36 -7.66 -29.72
CA ILE A 3 -4.12 -7.91 -28.98
C ILE A 3 -4.29 -7.32 -27.58
N VAL A 4 -3.92 -8.07 -26.56
CA VAL A 4 -3.86 -7.64 -25.17
C VAL A 4 -2.41 -7.67 -24.72
N THR A 5 -1.90 -6.54 -24.23
CA THR A 5 -0.55 -6.45 -23.65
C THR A 5 -0.62 -5.98 -22.21
N LEU A 6 0.22 -6.57 -21.36
CA LEU A 6 0.25 -6.33 -19.93
C LEU A 6 1.41 -5.41 -19.56
N HIS A 7 1.10 -4.34 -18.81
CA HIS A 7 2.07 -3.34 -18.33
C HIS A 7 1.71 -2.90 -16.90
N VAL A 8 1.52 -3.86 -16.01
CA VAL A 8 1.15 -3.62 -14.62
C VAL A 8 2.16 -4.28 -13.68
N PRO A 9 2.35 -3.74 -12.45
CA PRO A 9 3.13 -4.42 -11.43
C PRO A 9 2.42 -5.71 -10.97
N LEU A 10 3.18 -6.60 -10.34
CA LEU A 10 2.64 -7.77 -9.66
C LEU A 10 2.31 -7.40 -8.21
N THR A 11 1.03 -7.40 -7.89
CA THR A 11 0.49 -7.11 -6.57
C THR A 11 -0.47 -8.24 -6.18
N ARG A 12 -1.02 -8.19 -4.96
CA ARG A 12 -2.04 -9.15 -4.53
C ARG A 12 -3.29 -9.09 -5.42
N GLU A 13 -3.64 -7.89 -5.89
CA GLU A 13 -4.81 -7.62 -6.73
C GLU A 13 -4.59 -7.98 -8.20
N THR A 14 -3.35 -7.87 -8.70
CA THR A 14 -3.03 -8.15 -10.12
C THR A 14 -2.52 -9.58 -10.36
N HIS A 15 -2.20 -10.33 -9.30
CA HIS A 15 -1.82 -11.73 -9.42
C HIS A 15 -2.97 -12.56 -10.02
N GLY A 16 -2.68 -13.25 -11.13
CA GLY A 16 -3.64 -14.06 -11.87
C GLY A 16 -4.77 -13.24 -12.50
N MET A 17 -4.60 -11.92 -12.69
CA MET A 17 -5.66 -11.07 -13.22
C MET A 17 -6.14 -11.49 -14.62
N ILE A 18 -5.28 -12.16 -15.40
CA ILE A 18 -5.67 -12.82 -16.65
C ILE A 18 -5.80 -14.32 -16.38
N ASP A 19 -6.93 -14.70 -15.82
CA ASP A 19 -7.31 -16.08 -15.57
C ASP A 19 -8.06 -16.72 -16.76
N ALA A 20 -8.43 -18.00 -16.65
CA ALA A 20 -9.19 -18.71 -17.66
C ALA A 20 -10.53 -18.04 -18.03
N LYS A 21 -11.17 -17.37 -17.06
CA LYS A 21 -12.45 -16.67 -17.28
C LYS A 21 -12.23 -15.40 -18.10
N THR A 22 -11.20 -14.63 -17.76
CA THR A 22 -10.80 -13.40 -18.44
C THR A 22 -10.36 -13.70 -19.86
N MET A 23 -9.58 -14.77 -20.06
CA MET A 23 -9.20 -15.22 -21.40
C MET A 23 -10.40 -15.61 -22.26
N LYS A 24 -11.41 -16.30 -21.71
CA LYS A 24 -12.65 -16.62 -22.46
C LYS A 24 -13.45 -15.39 -22.89
N ALA A 25 -13.31 -14.28 -22.17
CA ALA A 25 -13.94 -13.01 -22.51
C ALA A 25 -13.15 -12.24 -23.59
N CYS A 26 -11.90 -12.65 -23.88
CA CYS A 26 -11.16 -12.11 -25.00
C CYS A 26 -11.87 -12.44 -26.32
N LYS A 27 -11.59 -11.62 -27.34
CA LYS A 27 -12.06 -11.92 -28.70
C LYS A 27 -11.45 -13.25 -29.13
N ARG A 28 -12.25 -14.14 -29.72
CA ARG A 28 -11.72 -15.35 -30.34
C ARG A 28 -10.71 -14.99 -31.43
N GLY A 29 -9.53 -15.62 -31.38
CA GLY A 29 -8.39 -15.31 -32.24
C GLY A 29 -7.52 -14.15 -31.75
N ALA A 30 -7.73 -13.66 -30.53
CA ALA A 30 -6.85 -12.64 -29.96
C ALA A 30 -5.46 -13.18 -29.60
N PHE A 31 -4.53 -12.26 -29.37
CA PHE A 31 -3.19 -12.53 -28.84
C PHE A 31 -3.03 -11.92 -27.44
N ILE A 32 -2.24 -12.58 -26.60
CA ILE A 32 -1.83 -12.08 -25.28
C ILE A 32 -0.32 -11.91 -25.25
N VAL A 33 0.17 -10.77 -24.76
CA VAL A 33 1.59 -10.47 -24.63
C VAL A 33 1.89 -10.07 -23.19
N ASN A 34 2.74 -10.83 -22.49
CA ASN A 34 3.22 -10.52 -21.16
C ASN A 34 4.74 -10.33 -21.12
N CYS A 35 5.17 -9.08 -21.08
CA CYS A 35 6.56 -8.69 -20.84
C CYS A 35 6.70 -7.84 -19.57
N ALA A 36 5.71 -7.92 -18.65
CA ALA A 36 5.66 -7.08 -17.46
C ALA A 36 6.15 -7.81 -16.21
N ARG A 37 5.34 -8.76 -15.70
CA ARG A 37 5.68 -9.59 -14.54
C ARG A 37 5.13 -11.01 -14.70
N GLY A 38 5.89 -11.99 -14.21
CA GLY A 38 5.39 -13.34 -13.97
C GLY A 38 4.16 -13.33 -13.05
N GLY A 39 3.32 -14.35 -13.14
CA GLY A 39 2.13 -14.48 -12.28
C GLY A 39 0.94 -13.58 -12.64
N LEU A 40 1.05 -12.65 -13.60
CA LEU A 40 -0.09 -11.85 -14.06
C LEU A 40 -1.10 -12.65 -14.89
N VAL A 41 -0.63 -13.68 -15.58
CA VAL A 41 -1.42 -14.56 -16.44
C VAL A 41 -1.37 -15.97 -15.89
N ASP A 42 -2.50 -16.65 -15.84
CA ASP A 42 -2.53 -18.10 -15.61
C ASP A 42 -1.95 -18.82 -16.84
N GLU A 43 -0.68 -19.21 -16.74
CA GLU A 43 0.09 -19.82 -17.83
C GLU A 43 -0.49 -21.16 -18.29
N ASN A 44 -1.10 -21.93 -17.39
CA ASN A 44 -1.80 -23.18 -17.73
C ASN A 44 -3.06 -22.87 -18.56
N ALA A 45 -3.88 -21.94 -18.09
CA ALA A 45 -5.07 -21.53 -18.81
C ALA A 45 -4.74 -20.90 -20.17
N CYS A 46 -3.61 -20.18 -20.28
CA CYS A 46 -3.15 -19.61 -21.54
C CYS A 46 -2.77 -20.70 -22.55
N ALA A 47 -2.02 -21.73 -22.12
CA ALA A 47 -1.70 -22.87 -22.97
C ALA A 47 -2.97 -23.56 -23.49
N GLU A 48 -3.97 -23.79 -22.63
CA GLU A 48 -5.25 -24.38 -23.02
C GLU A 48 -6.08 -23.48 -23.97
N ALA A 49 -6.06 -22.17 -23.74
CA ALA A 49 -6.74 -21.21 -24.61
C ALA A 49 -6.12 -21.19 -26.03
N VAL A 50 -4.80 -21.38 -26.14
CA VAL A 50 -4.10 -21.50 -27.41
C VAL A 50 -4.38 -22.87 -28.05
N ARG A 51 -4.33 -23.96 -27.28
CA ARG A 51 -4.68 -25.32 -27.76
C ARG A 51 -6.07 -25.38 -28.38
N SER A 52 -7.06 -24.83 -27.68
CA SER A 52 -8.45 -24.76 -28.15
C SER A 52 -8.69 -23.83 -29.33
N GLY A 53 -7.69 -23.01 -29.71
CA GLY A 53 -7.81 -21.99 -30.74
C GLY A 53 -8.72 -20.83 -30.34
N HIS A 54 -8.95 -20.63 -29.03
CA HIS A 54 -9.59 -19.43 -28.53
C HIS A 54 -8.64 -18.23 -28.66
N LEU A 55 -7.37 -18.41 -28.31
CA LEU A 55 -6.29 -17.49 -28.63
C LEU A 55 -5.55 -17.98 -29.89
N SER A 56 -5.19 -17.04 -30.77
CA SER A 56 -4.39 -17.35 -31.95
C SER A 56 -2.91 -17.54 -31.61
N GLY A 57 -2.47 -16.99 -30.47
CA GLY A 57 -1.14 -17.18 -29.93
C GLY A 57 -0.88 -16.31 -28.71
N ALA A 58 0.32 -16.45 -28.14
CA ALA A 58 0.76 -15.62 -27.03
C ALA A 58 2.27 -15.39 -27.04
N ALA A 59 2.73 -14.31 -26.39
CA ALA A 59 4.14 -14.00 -26.24
C ALA A 59 4.49 -13.66 -24.79
N PHE A 60 5.55 -14.27 -24.25
CA PHE A 60 5.96 -14.10 -22.86
C PHE A 60 7.48 -13.86 -22.79
N ASP A 61 7.87 -12.83 -22.04
CA ASP A 61 9.27 -12.62 -21.63
C ASP A 61 9.50 -12.97 -20.16
N VAL A 62 8.43 -13.10 -19.36
CA VAL A 62 8.46 -13.29 -17.91
C VAL A 62 7.51 -14.41 -17.49
N PHE A 63 7.85 -15.12 -16.41
CA PHE A 63 7.15 -16.32 -15.95
C PHE A 63 6.95 -16.30 -14.43
N ASP A 64 5.90 -16.94 -13.92
CA ASP A 64 5.61 -17.00 -12.48
C ASP A 64 6.77 -17.62 -11.66
N GLY A 65 7.45 -18.61 -12.25
CA GLY A 65 8.65 -19.21 -11.69
C GLY A 65 9.84 -19.13 -12.64
N GLU A 66 10.87 -18.38 -12.25
CA GLU A 66 12.12 -18.26 -13.00
C GLU A 66 13.32 -18.77 -12.19
N PRO A 67 14.21 -19.61 -12.76
CA PRO A 67 14.22 -20.13 -14.13
C PRO A 67 13.04 -21.07 -14.46
N VAL A 68 12.56 -20.99 -15.71
CA VAL A 68 11.38 -21.73 -16.17
C VAL A 68 11.66 -23.24 -16.17
N ARG A 69 10.69 -23.99 -15.67
CA ARG A 69 10.72 -25.46 -15.60
C ARG A 69 10.68 -26.05 -17.01
N GLN A 70 11.34 -27.18 -17.23
CA GLN A 70 11.31 -27.83 -18.56
C GLN A 70 9.93 -28.36 -18.95
N ASP A 71 9.11 -28.75 -17.97
CA ASP A 71 7.75 -29.26 -18.14
C ASP A 71 6.67 -28.16 -18.20
N HIS A 72 7.10 -26.90 -18.38
CA HIS A 72 6.20 -25.75 -18.40
C HIS A 72 5.16 -25.86 -19.55
N PRO A 73 3.87 -25.57 -19.30
CA PRO A 73 2.80 -25.76 -20.27
C PRO A 73 2.99 -24.97 -21.57
N LEU A 74 3.60 -23.78 -21.51
CA LEU A 74 3.91 -22.94 -22.67
C LEU A 74 5.07 -23.48 -23.53
N PHE A 75 5.86 -24.43 -23.04
CA PHE A 75 6.95 -25.07 -23.80
C PHE A 75 6.48 -26.27 -24.63
N ALA A 76 5.20 -26.63 -24.53
CA ALA A 76 4.65 -27.81 -25.17
C ALA A 76 4.72 -27.73 -26.70
N GLU A 77 5.13 -28.84 -27.32
CA GLU A 77 5.34 -28.96 -28.77
C GLU A 77 4.10 -28.64 -29.61
N ASP A 78 2.90 -28.98 -29.11
CA ASP A 78 1.63 -28.83 -29.83
C ASP A 78 1.16 -27.38 -30.02
N ILE A 79 1.76 -26.44 -29.28
CA ILE A 79 1.48 -25.01 -29.38
C ILE A 79 2.70 -24.17 -29.76
N ARG A 80 3.88 -24.79 -29.96
CA ARG A 80 5.15 -24.09 -30.18
C ARG A 80 5.09 -23.04 -31.30
N ASP A 81 4.43 -23.34 -32.42
CA ASP A 81 4.34 -22.41 -33.56
C ASP A 81 3.42 -21.19 -33.31
N ARG A 82 2.71 -21.17 -32.18
CA ARG A 82 1.77 -20.11 -31.78
C ARG A 82 2.24 -19.36 -30.53
N ILE A 83 3.40 -19.70 -29.99
CA ILE A 83 3.92 -19.13 -28.76
C ILE A 83 5.33 -18.58 -29.01
N VAL A 84 5.57 -17.35 -28.59
CA VAL A 84 6.90 -16.72 -28.60
C VAL A 84 7.38 -16.53 -27.18
N LEU A 85 8.52 -17.13 -26.82
CA LEU A 85 9.06 -17.07 -25.46
C LEU A 85 10.47 -16.50 -25.50
N THR A 86 10.76 -15.58 -24.59
CA THR A 86 12.09 -15.03 -24.39
C THR A 86 12.48 -15.10 -22.90
N PRO A 87 13.77 -15.31 -22.56
CA PRO A 87 14.18 -15.60 -21.20
C PRO A 87 14.47 -14.32 -20.40
N HIS A 88 13.43 -13.52 -20.12
CA HIS A 88 13.51 -12.28 -19.33
C HIS A 88 14.59 -11.32 -19.83
N ILE A 89 14.53 -10.99 -21.11
CA ILE A 89 15.53 -10.18 -21.80
C ILE A 89 15.03 -8.79 -22.19
N GLY A 90 13.83 -8.37 -21.74
CA GLY A 90 13.26 -7.07 -22.07
C GLY A 90 14.17 -5.87 -21.75
N ALA A 91 15.04 -5.99 -20.73
CA ALA A 91 16.03 -4.98 -20.35
C ALA A 91 17.48 -5.32 -20.76
N ASN A 92 17.71 -6.42 -21.48
CA ASN A 92 19.04 -6.85 -21.91
C ASN A 92 19.43 -6.21 -23.25
N THR A 93 19.55 -4.88 -23.25
CA THR A 93 20.03 -4.07 -24.38
C THR A 93 21.23 -3.23 -23.95
N GLU A 94 22.13 -2.90 -24.88
CA GLU A 94 23.33 -2.09 -24.57
C GLU A 94 22.95 -0.72 -24.00
N GLU A 95 21.89 -0.11 -24.53
CA GLU A 95 21.37 1.18 -24.11
C GLU A 95 20.81 1.13 -22.68
N ALA A 96 19.99 0.12 -22.37
CA ALA A 96 19.41 -0.03 -21.03
C ALA A 96 20.50 -0.32 -19.99
N GLN A 97 21.45 -1.21 -20.30
CA GLN A 97 22.54 -1.54 -19.39
C GLN A 97 23.46 -0.32 -19.14
N SER A 98 23.74 0.48 -20.17
CA SER A 98 24.51 1.73 -20.03
C SER A 98 23.79 2.78 -19.18
N ALA A 99 22.48 2.91 -19.36
CA ALA A 99 21.65 3.81 -18.55
C ALA A 99 21.62 3.37 -17.08
N VAL A 100 21.40 2.07 -16.82
CA VAL A 100 21.42 1.50 -15.47
C VAL A 100 22.77 1.71 -14.79
N ALA A 101 23.88 1.47 -15.50
CA ALA A 101 25.23 1.69 -14.97
C ALA A 101 25.45 3.17 -14.60
N THR A 102 25.03 4.10 -15.45
CA THR A 102 25.15 5.54 -15.21
C THR A 102 24.37 5.97 -13.97
N ILE A 103 23.13 5.48 -13.83
CA ILE A 103 22.28 5.73 -12.66
C ILE A 103 22.95 5.17 -11.40
N ALA A 104 23.41 3.93 -11.43
CA ALA A 104 24.06 3.27 -10.29
C ALA A 104 25.32 4.02 -9.84
N CYS A 105 26.19 4.41 -10.77
CA CYS A 105 27.39 5.19 -10.46
C CYS A 105 27.06 6.57 -9.89
N SER A 106 26.04 7.25 -10.44
CA SER A 106 25.61 8.56 -9.95
C SER A 106 25.08 8.49 -8.52
N ASN A 107 24.25 7.49 -8.21
CA ASN A 107 23.74 7.24 -6.86
C ASN A 107 24.89 6.93 -5.89
N LEU A 108 25.86 6.10 -6.27
CA LEU A 108 27.01 5.78 -5.42
C LEU A 108 27.83 7.04 -5.08
N LEU A 109 28.09 7.89 -6.07
CA LEU A 109 28.81 9.14 -5.86
C LEU A 109 28.05 10.12 -4.96
N ALA A 110 26.72 10.18 -5.08
CA ALA A 110 25.88 10.98 -4.21
C ALA A 110 25.97 10.47 -2.75
N ALA A 111 25.78 9.16 -2.56
CA ALA A 111 25.86 8.52 -1.24
C ALA A 111 27.20 8.79 -0.54
N LEU A 112 28.31 8.59 -1.24
CA LEU A 112 29.66 8.80 -0.69
C LEU A 112 29.95 10.26 -0.33
N LYS A 113 29.24 11.21 -0.93
CA LYS A 113 29.35 12.65 -0.63
C LYS A 113 28.35 13.12 0.41
N GLY A 114 27.57 12.21 0.99
CA GLY A 114 26.48 12.53 1.90
C GLY A 114 25.36 13.34 1.25
N LYS A 115 25.20 13.24 -0.08
CA LYS A 115 24.13 13.89 -0.84
C LYS A 115 22.93 12.95 -0.95
N PRO A 116 21.71 13.49 -1.14
CA PRO A 116 20.54 12.67 -1.42
C PRO A 116 20.73 11.80 -2.67
N CYS A 117 20.22 10.57 -2.61
CA CYS A 117 20.29 9.60 -3.69
C CYS A 117 18.93 9.50 -4.39
N GLU A 118 18.86 9.94 -5.66
CA GLU A 118 17.63 10.02 -6.44
C GLU A 118 16.91 8.67 -6.63
N ASN A 119 17.66 7.56 -6.68
CA ASN A 119 17.08 6.22 -6.86
C ASN A 119 17.36 5.32 -5.64
N ALA A 120 17.41 5.90 -4.45
CA ALA A 120 17.49 5.11 -3.24
C ALA A 120 16.26 4.21 -3.11
N VAL A 121 16.46 2.90 -3.12
CA VAL A 121 15.38 1.92 -2.94
C VAL A 121 14.92 1.88 -1.48
N ASN A 122 15.79 2.27 -0.55
CA ASN A 122 15.51 2.31 0.88
C ASN A 122 15.97 3.64 1.50
N LEU A 123 15.34 4.04 2.61
CA LEU A 123 15.61 5.28 3.35
C LEU A 123 16.76 5.27 4.40
N PRO A 124 17.66 4.27 4.57
CA PRO A 124 18.59 4.23 5.69
C PRO A 124 19.44 5.49 5.85
N PHE A 125 19.75 6.19 4.75
CA PHE A 125 20.56 7.40 4.81
C PHE A 125 19.86 8.55 5.57
N VAL A 126 18.54 8.69 5.43
CA VAL A 126 17.79 9.76 6.11
C VAL A 126 17.54 9.40 7.56
N GLU A 127 17.09 8.16 7.84
CA GLU A 127 16.83 7.70 9.21
C GLU A 127 18.05 7.78 10.13
N GLN A 128 19.26 7.61 9.58
CA GLN A 128 20.51 7.75 10.31
C GLN A 128 20.83 9.21 10.68
N THR A 129 20.32 10.18 9.90
CA THR A 129 20.49 11.62 10.17
C THR A 129 19.39 12.21 11.05
N LEU A 130 18.26 11.50 11.21
CA LEU A 130 17.12 11.94 12.00
C LEU A 130 17.33 11.69 13.50
N SER A 131 16.81 12.61 14.32
CA SER A 131 16.67 12.40 15.76
C SER A 131 15.68 11.27 16.07
N ASP A 132 15.76 10.66 17.26
CA ASP A 132 14.86 9.58 17.68
C ASP A 132 13.37 9.97 17.56
N GLY A 133 13.02 11.20 17.94
CA GLY A 133 11.66 11.72 17.78
C GLY A 133 11.24 11.80 16.31
N SER A 134 12.13 12.24 15.42
CA SER A 134 11.84 12.32 13.98
C SER A 134 11.73 10.93 13.35
N ARG A 135 12.55 9.96 13.75
CA ARG A 135 12.40 8.55 13.32
C ARG A 135 11.03 7.98 13.71
N ALA A 136 10.60 8.23 14.94
CA ALA A 136 9.28 7.80 15.40
C ALA A 136 8.14 8.43 14.59
N PHE A 137 8.24 9.72 14.24
CA PHE A 137 7.25 10.39 13.38
C PHE A 137 7.26 9.91 11.93
N LEU A 138 8.44 9.57 11.39
CA LEU A 138 8.57 9.01 10.05
C LEU A 138 7.86 7.65 9.95
N SER A 139 8.13 6.75 10.91
CA SER A 139 7.45 5.46 11.01
C SER A 139 5.94 5.62 11.23
N LEU A 140 5.54 6.57 12.08
CA LEU A 140 4.13 6.87 12.32
C LEU A 140 3.43 7.38 11.06
N ALA A 141 4.04 8.29 10.31
CA ALA A 141 3.47 8.83 9.09
C ALA A 141 3.12 7.71 8.10
N ARG A 142 4.04 6.75 7.90
CA ARG A 142 3.80 5.57 7.08
C ARG A 142 2.61 4.75 7.59
N LYS A 143 2.58 4.43 8.89
CA LYS A 143 1.47 3.69 9.50
C LYS A 143 0.13 4.41 9.36
N LEU A 144 0.11 5.74 9.42
CA LEU A 144 -1.10 6.54 9.17
C LEU A 144 -1.56 6.42 7.70
N GLY A 145 -0.62 6.46 6.75
CA GLY A 145 -0.93 6.19 5.34
C GLY A 145 -1.53 4.81 5.11
N PHE A 146 -0.91 3.80 5.70
CA PHE A 146 -1.35 2.40 5.63
C PHE A 146 -2.75 2.22 6.25
N LEU A 147 -2.97 2.82 7.43
CA LEU A 147 -4.28 2.86 8.06
C LEU A 147 -5.33 3.53 7.17
N ALA A 148 -5.02 4.69 6.59
CA ALA A 148 -5.96 5.42 5.75
C ALA A 148 -6.32 4.64 4.47
N ALA A 149 -5.37 3.89 3.90
CA ALA A 149 -5.60 3.02 2.76
C ALA A 149 -6.58 1.86 3.06
N HIS A 150 -6.56 1.32 4.28
CA HIS A 150 -7.53 0.28 4.70
C HIS A 150 -8.94 0.83 4.92
N LEU A 151 -9.04 2.11 5.28
CA LEU A 151 -10.33 2.74 5.58
C LEU A 151 -11.03 3.30 4.33
N VAL A 152 -10.29 3.55 3.25
CA VAL A 152 -10.85 4.09 2.02
C VAL A 152 -11.45 2.99 1.15
N ARG A 153 -12.65 3.24 0.60
CA ARG A 153 -13.39 2.28 -0.24
C ARG A 153 -13.48 2.67 -1.70
N GLU A 154 -13.14 3.92 -2.01
CA GLU A 154 -13.29 4.51 -3.33
C GLU A 154 -11.94 5.07 -3.82
N PRO A 155 -11.74 5.20 -5.14
CA PRO A 155 -10.49 5.72 -5.69
C PRO A 155 -10.21 7.15 -5.23
N VAL A 156 -9.10 7.35 -4.52
CA VAL A 156 -8.68 8.67 -4.02
C VAL A 156 -8.20 9.57 -5.17
N LYS A 157 -8.55 10.85 -5.11
CA LYS A 157 -8.08 11.90 -6.04
C LYS A 157 -7.16 12.92 -5.39
N ASN A 158 -7.31 13.16 -4.08
CA ASN A 158 -6.46 14.09 -3.34
C ASN A 158 -6.01 13.47 -2.01
N ILE A 159 -4.72 13.61 -1.70
CA ILE A 159 -4.11 13.25 -0.41
C ILE A 159 -3.51 14.50 0.19
N ARG A 160 -4.05 14.95 1.31
CA ARG A 160 -3.53 16.08 2.06
C ARG A 160 -2.81 15.58 3.31
N ILE A 161 -1.56 16.01 3.49
CA ILE A 161 -0.75 15.70 4.66
C ILE A 161 -0.41 17.02 5.37
N ALA A 162 -0.97 17.22 6.57
CA ALA A 162 -0.69 18.39 7.39
C ALA A 162 0.29 18.02 8.52
N LEU A 163 1.47 18.60 8.48
CA LEU A 163 2.51 18.48 9.49
C LEU A 163 2.35 19.62 10.49
N ARG A 164 2.04 19.29 11.74
CA ARG A 164 1.75 20.28 12.79
C ARG A 164 2.78 20.25 13.90
N GLY A 165 3.28 21.42 14.28
CA GLY A 165 4.17 21.58 15.43
C GLY A 165 5.62 21.91 15.07
N PRO A 166 6.43 22.24 16.09
CA PRO A 166 7.79 22.78 15.89
C PRO A 166 8.76 21.78 15.25
N LEU A 167 8.53 20.47 15.38
CA LEU A 167 9.39 19.45 14.76
C LEU A 167 9.40 19.54 13.23
N PHE A 168 8.32 20.06 12.63
CA PHE A 168 8.15 20.16 11.18
C PHE A 168 8.40 21.58 10.67
N SER A 169 9.17 22.39 11.39
CA SER A 169 9.46 23.77 11.00
C SER A 169 10.28 23.80 9.70
N PRO A 170 10.02 24.74 8.78
CA PRO A 170 10.79 24.85 7.53
C PRO A 170 12.28 25.10 7.83
N GLY A 171 13.17 24.27 7.26
CA GLY A 171 14.63 24.41 7.39
C GLY A 171 15.31 23.36 8.27
N ASP A 172 14.56 22.63 9.10
CA ASP A 172 15.09 21.53 9.93
C ASP A 172 14.97 20.16 9.26
N ASP A 173 14.32 20.07 8.10
CA ASP A 173 14.25 18.83 7.33
C ASP A 173 15.60 18.57 6.66
N PRO A 174 16.20 17.37 6.81
CA PRO A 174 17.23 16.95 5.88
C PRO A 174 16.59 16.94 4.48
N ILE A 175 16.99 17.88 3.63
CA ILE A 175 16.47 18.01 2.25
C ILE A 175 16.83 16.71 1.53
N CYS A 176 15.85 15.84 1.30
CA CYS A 176 16.10 14.53 0.70
C CYS A 176 15.65 14.41 -0.75
N PHE A 177 14.80 15.31 -1.24
CA PHE A 177 14.14 15.13 -2.53
C PHE A 177 14.25 16.40 -3.37
N GLU A 178 15.36 16.54 -4.09
CA GLU A 178 15.44 17.47 -5.22
C GLU A 178 14.84 16.77 -6.45
N ILE A 179 13.67 17.28 -6.87
CA ILE A 179 12.98 17.10 -8.17
C ILE A 179 12.10 15.82 -8.33
N PRO A 180 10.84 15.92 -8.84
CA PRO A 180 10.05 17.14 -9.11
C PRO A 180 9.13 17.59 -7.96
N TYR A 181 9.00 16.80 -6.88
CA TYR A 181 8.10 17.10 -5.76
C TYR A 181 8.88 17.38 -4.46
N HIS A 182 8.78 18.60 -3.94
CA HIS A 182 9.43 19.04 -2.70
C HIS A 182 8.61 18.67 -1.45
N TYR A 183 8.37 17.37 -1.24
CA TYR A 183 7.69 16.90 -0.03
C TYR A 183 8.66 16.60 1.12
N SER A 184 8.21 16.81 2.35
CA SER A 184 8.88 16.37 3.56
C SER A 184 9.04 14.84 3.58
N PRO A 185 10.10 14.29 4.19
CA PRO A 185 10.22 12.85 4.44
C PRO A 185 9.00 12.24 5.13
N PHE A 186 8.34 12.98 6.03
CA PHE A 186 7.12 12.53 6.70
C PHE A 186 5.95 12.39 5.72
N SER A 187 5.79 13.34 4.80
CA SER A 187 4.75 13.30 3.77
C SER A 187 4.97 12.15 2.79
N VAL A 188 6.22 11.96 2.36
CA VAL A 188 6.61 10.82 1.51
C VAL A 188 6.36 9.49 2.22
N ALA A 189 6.68 9.39 3.52
CA ALA A 189 6.40 8.19 4.31
C ALA A 189 4.90 7.89 4.38
N GLY A 190 4.06 8.89 4.63
CA GLY A 190 2.60 8.73 4.60
C GLY A 190 2.08 8.30 3.23
N LEU A 191 2.62 8.87 2.16
CA LEU A 191 2.24 8.48 0.80
C LEU A 191 2.67 7.05 0.47
N LYS A 192 3.89 6.65 0.86
CA LYS A 192 4.37 5.28 0.74
C LYS A 192 3.43 4.31 1.46
N GLY A 193 3.12 4.59 2.72
CA GLY A 193 2.20 3.77 3.52
C GLY A 193 0.82 3.62 2.88
N PHE A 194 0.32 4.68 2.25
CA PHE A 194 -0.95 4.61 1.52
C PHE A 194 -0.86 3.72 0.28
N LEU A 195 0.20 3.87 -0.52
CA LEU A 195 0.35 3.18 -1.80
C LEU A 195 0.77 1.72 -1.65
N GLU A 196 1.56 1.37 -0.63
CA GLU A 196 2.05 0.00 -0.40
C GLU A 196 0.90 -0.99 -0.13
N TYR A 197 -0.23 -0.51 0.40
CA TYR A 197 -1.43 -1.33 0.57
C TYR A 197 -1.94 -1.90 -0.76
N SER A 198 -1.93 -1.10 -1.83
CA SER A 198 -2.48 -1.48 -3.14
C SER A 198 -1.44 -1.94 -4.16
N HIS A 199 -0.17 -1.59 -3.96
CA HIS A 199 0.93 -1.90 -4.89
C HIS A 199 1.93 -2.89 -4.32
N GLY A 200 1.72 -3.33 -3.07
CA GLY A 200 2.61 -4.25 -2.39
C GLY A 200 3.94 -3.60 -1.95
N PRO A 201 4.90 -4.44 -1.53
CA PRO A 201 6.13 -3.99 -0.88
C PRO A 201 7.14 -3.32 -1.82
N GLU A 202 6.90 -3.33 -3.14
CA GLU A 202 7.78 -2.70 -4.13
C GLU A 202 7.72 -1.17 -4.09
N VAL A 203 6.68 -0.59 -3.46
CA VAL A 203 6.60 0.86 -3.25
C VAL A 203 7.68 1.29 -2.26
N ASN A 204 8.57 2.16 -2.73
CA ASN A 204 9.58 2.78 -1.91
C ASN A 204 9.32 4.29 -1.80
N TYR A 205 10.12 4.96 -0.97
CA TYR A 205 9.97 6.39 -0.71
C TYR A 205 10.20 7.24 -1.97
N MET A 206 11.02 6.79 -2.92
CA MET A 206 11.26 7.52 -4.17
C MET A 206 10.13 7.33 -5.19
N SER A 207 9.59 6.12 -5.28
CA SER A 207 8.53 5.81 -6.22
C SER A 207 7.16 6.30 -5.76
N ALA A 208 6.91 6.42 -4.45
CA ALA A 208 5.60 6.82 -3.93
C ALA A 208 5.06 8.15 -4.53
N PRO A 209 5.81 9.27 -4.57
CA PRO A 209 5.35 10.51 -5.22
C PRO A 209 5.09 10.34 -6.73
N LEU A 210 5.93 9.57 -7.41
CA LEU A 210 5.81 9.33 -8.85
C LEU A 210 4.58 8.47 -9.18
N ILE A 211 4.35 7.40 -8.41
CA ILE A 211 3.18 6.51 -8.54
C ILE A 211 1.89 7.29 -8.25
N ALA A 212 1.90 8.17 -7.25
CA ALA A 212 0.75 9.02 -6.96
C ALA A 212 0.42 9.94 -8.14
N ALA A 213 1.45 10.59 -8.71
CA ALA A 213 1.28 11.47 -9.87
C ALA A 213 0.78 10.73 -11.11
N ASP A 214 1.33 9.54 -11.40
CA ASP A 214 0.91 8.68 -12.51
C ASP A 214 -0.57 8.27 -12.41
N LYS A 215 -1.06 8.08 -11.18
CA LYS A 215 -2.48 7.80 -10.91
C LYS A 215 -3.39 9.02 -10.93
N GLY A 216 -2.83 10.21 -11.16
CA GLY A 216 -3.57 11.47 -11.06
C GLY A 216 -4.04 11.76 -9.63
N ILE A 217 -3.32 11.26 -8.62
CA ILE A 217 -3.55 11.62 -7.22
C ILE A 217 -2.80 12.91 -6.95
N ARG A 218 -3.55 13.97 -6.66
CA ARG A 218 -2.98 15.23 -6.18
C ARG A 218 -2.51 15.05 -4.75
N VAL A 219 -1.29 15.51 -4.45
CA VAL A 219 -0.74 15.45 -3.09
C VAL A 219 -0.52 16.89 -2.61
N GLU A 220 -1.02 17.20 -1.42
CA GLU A 220 -0.93 18.53 -0.81
C GLU A 220 -0.26 18.43 0.56
N GLU A 221 0.96 18.97 0.67
CA GLU A 221 1.61 19.15 1.97
C GLU A 221 1.23 20.50 2.56
N ALA A 222 0.85 20.51 3.84
CA ALA A 222 0.63 21.72 4.61
C ALA A 222 1.47 21.68 5.88
N ARG A 223 2.03 22.83 6.27
CA ARG A 223 2.71 23.00 7.56
C ARG A 223 1.98 24.03 8.39
N THR A 224 1.72 23.68 9.64
CA THR A 224 0.91 24.52 10.53
C THR A 224 1.48 24.53 11.95
N SER A 225 1.36 25.67 12.62
CA SER A 225 1.67 25.78 14.04
C SER A 225 0.47 25.32 14.88
N GLY A 226 0.71 24.48 15.88
CA GLY A 226 -0.29 24.13 16.88
C GLY A 226 -1.24 22.98 16.50
N GLY A 227 -2.00 22.52 17.49
CA GLY A 227 -2.87 21.35 17.46
C GLY A 227 -3.25 20.94 18.89
N THR A 228 -3.91 19.80 19.06
CA THR A 228 -4.12 19.22 20.40
C THR A 228 -2.81 18.74 21.01
N TRP A 229 -1.90 18.26 20.16
CA TRP A 229 -0.58 17.75 20.54
C TRP A 229 0.52 18.69 20.07
N LYS A 230 1.66 18.67 20.78
CA LYS A 230 2.83 19.51 20.46
C LYS A 230 3.29 19.30 19.02
N ASN A 231 3.42 18.05 18.59
CA ASN A 231 3.69 17.65 17.22
C ASN A 231 2.61 16.64 16.79
N GLN A 232 2.07 16.77 15.59
CA GLN A 232 1.01 15.91 15.08
C GLN A 232 1.08 15.83 13.55
N ILE A 233 0.74 14.67 13.01
CA ILE A 233 0.58 14.46 11.57
C ILE A 233 -0.89 14.16 11.31
N ASP A 234 -1.51 14.94 10.42
CA ASP A 234 -2.84 14.65 9.89
C ASP A 234 -2.74 14.23 8.44
N LEU A 235 -3.39 13.11 8.10
CA LEU A 235 -3.51 12.64 6.74
C LEU A 235 -5.00 12.58 6.39
N SER A 236 -5.37 13.25 5.30
CA SER A 236 -6.75 13.35 4.82
C SER A 236 -6.82 12.91 3.37
N LEU A 237 -7.75 11.99 3.07
CA LEU A 237 -8.02 11.47 1.74
C LEU A 237 -9.33 12.05 1.23
N SER A 238 -9.36 12.48 -0.02
CA SER A 238 -10.57 12.94 -0.71
C SER A 238 -10.77 12.18 -2.02
N VAL A 239 -11.99 11.69 -2.24
CA VAL A 239 -12.40 10.98 -3.46
C VAL A 239 -12.80 11.97 -4.56
N GLU A 240 -13.31 13.14 -4.17
CA GLU A 240 -13.63 14.27 -5.04
C GLU A 240 -12.93 15.54 -4.51
N GLU A 241 -12.75 16.56 -5.35
CA GLU A 241 -11.98 17.79 -5.00
C GLU A 241 -12.49 18.56 -3.78
N GLN A 242 -13.72 18.32 -3.32
CA GLN A 242 -14.34 19.04 -2.21
C GLN A 242 -14.87 18.16 -1.06
N ARG A 243 -14.65 16.84 -1.12
CA ARG A 243 -15.21 15.91 -0.12
C ARG A 243 -14.13 15.01 0.48
N GLU A 244 -13.69 15.37 1.68
CA GLU A 244 -12.88 14.50 2.53
C GLU A 244 -13.68 13.26 2.95
N THR A 245 -13.09 12.09 2.76
CA THR A 245 -13.74 10.79 3.04
C THR A 245 -13.11 10.09 4.23
N VAL A 246 -11.78 10.18 4.37
CA VAL A 246 -11.03 9.55 5.46
C VAL A 246 -10.04 10.55 6.01
N THR A 247 -10.06 10.74 7.33
CA THR A 247 -9.08 11.58 8.03
C THR A 247 -8.45 10.77 9.15
N VAL A 248 -7.14 10.71 9.24
CA VAL A 248 -6.43 10.04 10.33
C VAL A 248 -5.37 10.97 10.90
N SER A 249 -5.21 10.96 12.22
CA SER A 249 -4.24 11.79 12.91
C SER A 249 -3.40 10.96 13.86
N GLY A 250 -2.10 11.27 13.94
CA GLY A 250 -1.19 10.63 14.88
C GLY A 250 -0.21 11.59 15.53
N THR A 251 0.29 11.19 16.70
CA THR A 251 1.32 11.87 17.47
C THR A 251 2.33 10.87 18.03
N VAL A 252 3.50 11.36 18.41
CA VAL A 252 4.48 10.62 19.21
C VAL A 252 4.59 11.32 20.57
N THR A 253 4.45 10.55 21.65
CA THR A 253 4.59 11.08 23.02
C THR A 253 6.05 11.44 23.34
N GLU A 254 6.28 12.14 24.45
CA GLU A 254 7.65 12.48 24.88
C GLU A 254 8.50 11.24 25.20
N GLU A 255 7.87 10.12 25.56
CA GLU A 255 8.52 8.82 25.74
C GLU A 255 8.83 8.09 24.42
N GLY A 256 8.55 8.71 23.27
CA GLY A 256 8.77 8.12 21.95
C GLY A 256 7.69 7.13 21.50
N ARG A 257 6.55 7.04 22.21
CA ARG A 257 5.48 6.09 21.86
C ARG A 257 4.56 6.66 20.80
N GLN A 258 4.34 5.90 19.73
CA GLN A 258 3.43 6.26 18.65
C GLN A 258 1.97 6.10 19.06
N ARG A 259 1.13 7.06 18.71
CA ARG A 259 -0.31 7.05 18.96
C ARG A 259 -1.08 7.51 17.72
N VAL A 260 -2.08 6.74 17.31
CA VAL A 260 -3.18 7.27 16.50
C VAL A 260 -4.15 7.94 17.47
N VAL A 261 -4.55 9.17 17.17
CA VAL A 261 -5.33 10.03 18.08
C VAL A 261 -6.69 10.46 17.49
N ASN A 262 -6.86 10.29 16.18
CA ASN A 262 -8.12 10.57 15.50
C ASN A 262 -8.31 9.66 14.29
N ILE A 263 -9.54 9.20 14.08
CA ILE A 263 -9.98 8.52 12.85
C ILE A 263 -11.34 9.10 12.45
N CYS A 264 -11.48 9.64 11.26
CA CYS A 264 -12.72 10.20 10.68
C CYS A 264 -13.48 11.17 11.62
N GLY A 265 -12.75 11.94 12.43
CA GLY A 265 -13.30 12.87 13.42
C GLY A 265 -13.71 12.21 14.75
N TYR A 266 -13.49 10.91 14.93
CA TYR A 266 -13.60 10.22 16.21
C TYR A 266 -12.28 10.32 16.96
N TRP A 267 -12.32 10.90 18.17
CA TRP A 267 -11.17 10.92 19.07
C TRP A 267 -10.96 9.53 19.66
N ILE A 268 -9.84 8.90 19.31
CA ILE A 268 -9.51 7.54 19.73
C ILE A 268 -7.99 7.45 19.89
N GLU A 269 -7.51 6.84 20.97
CA GLU A 269 -6.08 6.73 21.26
C GLU A 269 -5.64 5.26 21.31
N PHE A 270 -4.83 4.82 20.36
CA PHE A 270 -4.24 3.47 20.36
C PHE A 270 -2.84 3.45 19.74
N ILE A 271 -2.08 2.38 19.99
CA ILE A 271 -0.75 2.15 19.41
C ILE A 271 -0.91 1.45 18.07
N PRO A 272 -0.40 2.01 16.95
CA PRO A 272 -0.43 1.34 15.65
C PRO A 272 0.70 0.28 15.56
N GLU A 273 0.58 -0.79 16.34
CA GLU A 273 1.54 -1.90 16.37
C GLU A 273 0.86 -3.26 16.44
N GLY A 274 1.45 -4.26 15.78
CA GLY A 274 0.88 -5.60 15.67
C GLY A 274 -0.46 -5.60 14.93
N THR A 275 -1.32 -6.55 15.29
CA THR A 275 -2.65 -6.69 14.70
C THR A 275 -3.66 -5.83 15.46
N VAL A 276 -4.31 -4.91 14.74
CA VAL A 276 -5.39 -4.08 15.27
C VAL A 276 -6.66 -4.33 14.48
N LEU A 277 -7.71 -4.74 15.18
CA LEU A 277 -9.07 -4.81 14.65
C LEU A 277 -9.77 -3.48 14.89
N LEU A 278 -10.04 -2.77 13.80
CA LEU A 278 -10.84 -1.55 13.79
C LEU A 278 -12.26 -1.85 13.39
N PHE A 279 -13.22 -1.21 14.01
CA PHE A 279 -14.63 -1.33 13.61
C PHE A 279 -15.39 -0.06 13.96
N SER A 280 -16.48 0.18 13.24
CA SER A 280 -17.47 1.18 13.61
C SER A 280 -18.79 0.54 13.93
N ASN A 281 -19.50 1.09 14.91
CA ASN A 281 -20.74 0.53 15.41
C ASN A 281 -21.76 1.59 15.79
N HIS A 282 -23.02 1.18 15.87
CA HIS A 282 -24.05 1.94 16.56
C HIS A 282 -23.78 1.91 18.07
N ASP A 283 -23.70 3.08 18.71
CA ASP A 283 -23.37 3.19 20.14
C ASP A 283 -24.57 2.81 21.00
N ARG A 284 -24.77 1.50 21.16
CA ARG A 284 -25.87 0.90 21.93
C ARG A 284 -25.32 -0.09 22.96
N PRO A 285 -26.02 -0.30 24.08
CA PRO A 285 -25.61 -1.28 25.09
C PRO A 285 -25.42 -2.68 24.49
N GLY A 286 -24.33 -3.35 24.88
CA GLY A 286 -24.06 -4.76 24.53
C GLY A 286 -23.15 -5.00 23.33
N VAL A 287 -22.93 -4.00 22.46
CA VAL A 287 -22.13 -4.19 21.24
C VAL A 287 -20.67 -4.57 21.55
N ILE A 288 -20.01 -3.85 22.45
CA ILE A 288 -18.62 -4.16 22.84
C ILE A 288 -18.51 -5.56 23.48
N GLY A 289 -19.48 -5.93 24.31
CA GLY A 289 -19.53 -7.27 24.92
C GLY A 289 -19.70 -8.38 23.88
N LYS A 290 -20.48 -8.13 22.82
CA LYS A 290 -20.64 -9.04 21.69
C LYS A 290 -19.31 -9.24 20.96
N VAL A 291 -18.61 -8.16 20.62
CA VAL A 291 -17.29 -8.22 19.96
C VAL A 291 -16.27 -8.99 20.81
N GLY A 292 -16.18 -8.67 22.10
CA GLY A 292 -15.27 -9.36 23.02
C GLY A 292 -15.59 -10.85 23.17
N THR A 293 -16.87 -11.21 23.20
CA THR A 293 -17.30 -12.61 23.27
C THR A 293 -16.94 -13.37 22.00
N LEU A 294 -17.07 -12.73 20.84
CA LEU A 294 -16.75 -13.31 19.54
C LEU A 294 -15.24 -13.57 19.41
N LEU A 295 -14.40 -12.61 19.83
CA LEU A 295 -12.94 -12.80 19.89
C LEU A 295 -12.54 -13.86 20.92
N GLY A 296 -13.15 -13.86 22.10
CA GLY A 296 -12.89 -14.87 23.14
C GLY A 296 -13.24 -16.29 22.70
N LYS A 297 -14.34 -16.47 21.95
CA LYS A 297 -14.70 -17.78 21.35
C LYS A 297 -13.69 -18.25 20.31
N ALA A 298 -13.03 -17.32 19.63
CA ALA A 298 -11.95 -17.61 18.70
C ALA A 298 -10.60 -17.86 19.40
N GLY A 299 -10.54 -17.74 20.73
CA GLY A 299 -9.30 -17.88 21.50
C GLY A 299 -8.34 -16.69 21.38
N ALA A 300 -8.80 -15.55 20.84
CA ALA A 300 -7.96 -14.37 20.64
C ALA A 300 -7.92 -13.49 21.90
N ASN A 301 -6.73 -13.17 22.39
CA ASN A 301 -6.55 -12.26 23.52
C ASN A 301 -6.55 -10.79 23.07
N ILE A 302 -7.18 -9.91 23.85
CA ILE A 302 -7.22 -8.47 23.60
C ILE A 302 -6.19 -7.80 24.51
N ALA A 303 -5.11 -7.30 23.92
CA ALA A 303 -4.03 -6.62 24.63
C ALA A 303 -4.40 -5.18 25.00
N ASN A 304 -5.12 -4.50 24.11
CA ASN A 304 -5.51 -3.11 24.30
C ASN A 304 -6.85 -2.81 23.63
N PHE A 305 -7.60 -1.86 24.18
CA PHE A 305 -8.89 -1.43 23.67
C PHE A 305 -9.02 0.09 23.77
N ALA A 306 -9.37 0.70 22.65
CA ALA A 306 -9.72 2.11 22.57
C ALA A 306 -11.10 2.27 21.92
N LEU A 307 -11.88 3.24 22.42
CA LEU A 307 -13.20 3.57 21.90
C LEU A 307 -13.30 5.08 21.70
N GLY A 308 -13.57 5.49 20.47
CA GLY A 308 -13.88 6.87 20.12
C GLY A 308 -15.37 7.05 19.87
N ARG A 309 -15.95 8.11 20.45
CA ARG A 309 -17.33 8.52 20.21
C ARG A 309 -17.34 9.92 19.62
N LYS A 310 -18.30 10.18 18.73
CA LYS A 310 -18.52 11.52 18.17
C LYS A 310 -19.83 12.05 18.74
N ASN A 311 -19.76 13.15 19.48
CA ASN A 311 -20.92 13.70 20.20
C ASN A 311 -22.11 13.89 19.26
N GLY A 312 -23.25 13.27 19.60
CA GLY A 312 -24.49 13.39 18.86
C GLY A 312 -24.62 12.54 17.59
N SER A 313 -23.61 11.74 17.20
CA SER A 313 -23.70 10.90 15.99
C SER A 313 -24.47 9.58 16.21
N GLY A 314 -24.55 9.09 17.44
CA GLY A 314 -25.05 7.75 17.76
C GLY A 314 -24.15 6.62 17.27
N LEU A 315 -22.91 6.94 16.86
CA LEU A 315 -21.91 6.02 16.33
C LEU A 315 -20.64 6.05 17.18
N ALA A 316 -19.94 4.93 17.20
CA ALA A 316 -18.62 4.80 17.80
C ALA A 316 -17.64 4.09 16.85
N VAL A 317 -16.36 4.28 17.11
CA VAL A 317 -15.25 3.57 16.47
C VAL A 317 -14.43 2.89 17.56
N GLY A 318 -14.24 1.58 17.45
CA GLY A 318 -13.40 0.79 18.34
C GLY A 318 -12.10 0.38 17.67
N ALA A 319 -11.02 0.33 18.45
CA ALA A 319 -9.75 -0.26 18.09
C ALA A 319 -9.37 -1.30 19.14
N LEU A 320 -9.19 -2.55 18.70
CA LEU A 320 -8.79 -3.68 19.54
C LEU A 320 -7.43 -4.17 19.06
N GLN A 321 -6.42 -4.06 19.91
CA GLN A 321 -5.12 -4.67 19.66
C GLN A 321 -5.19 -6.12 20.11
N ILE A 322 -4.84 -7.04 19.21
CA ILE A 322 -4.96 -8.49 19.42
C ILE A 322 -3.56 -9.09 19.36
N ASP A 323 -3.23 -9.96 20.32
CA ASP A 323 -1.89 -10.58 20.41
C ASP A 323 -1.63 -11.59 19.28
N ASP A 324 -2.65 -12.37 18.94
CA ASP A 324 -2.61 -13.39 17.89
C ASP A 324 -3.37 -12.93 16.64
N ASP A 325 -3.03 -13.50 15.48
CA ASP A 325 -3.80 -13.25 14.28
C ASP A 325 -5.18 -13.91 14.34
N ILE A 326 -6.21 -13.20 13.89
CA ILE A 326 -7.57 -13.71 13.81
C ILE A 326 -7.90 -14.13 12.37
N SER A 327 -8.60 -15.25 12.24
CA SER A 327 -9.12 -15.74 10.96
C SER A 327 -10.01 -14.70 10.28
N GLY A 328 -9.92 -14.59 8.96
CA GLY A 328 -10.78 -13.70 8.17
C GLY A 328 -12.28 -13.98 8.34
N ALA A 329 -12.66 -15.23 8.68
CA ALA A 329 -14.06 -15.59 8.91
C ALA A 329 -14.69 -14.83 10.10
N ILE A 330 -13.88 -14.46 11.09
CA ILE A 330 -14.30 -13.70 12.27
C ILE A 330 -14.65 -12.27 11.87
N VAL A 331 -13.80 -11.66 11.02
CA VAL A 331 -14.01 -10.31 10.49
C VAL A 331 -15.26 -10.27 9.61
N GLU A 332 -15.48 -11.29 8.77
CA GLU A 332 -16.70 -11.38 7.96
C GLU A 332 -17.96 -11.56 8.82
N THR A 333 -17.90 -12.39 9.88
CA THR A 333 -19.01 -12.51 10.84
C THR A 333 -19.34 -11.17 11.50
N MET A 334 -18.33 -10.35 11.78
CA MET A 334 -18.53 -9.01 12.32
C MET A 334 -19.14 -8.04 11.29
N LYS A 335 -18.77 -8.15 10.01
CA LYS A 335 -19.37 -7.33 8.93
C LYS A 335 -20.85 -7.67 8.69
N GLU A 336 -21.28 -8.89 9.00
CA GLU A 336 -22.68 -9.31 8.90
C GLU A 336 -23.56 -8.85 10.08
N ASP A 337 -22.95 -8.38 11.18
CA ASP A 337 -23.70 -7.94 12.35
C ASP A 337 -24.34 -6.57 12.14
N VAL A 338 -25.66 -6.48 12.36
CA VAL A 338 -26.45 -5.24 12.17
C VAL A 338 -25.99 -4.07 13.06
N ASP A 339 -25.34 -4.35 14.19
CA ASP A 339 -24.83 -3.30 15.07
C ASP A 339 -23.48 -2.75 14.61
N LEU A 340 -22.79 -3.42 13.69
CA LEU A 340 -21.48 -3.06 13.14
C LEU A 340 -21.62 -2.51 11.72
N LEU A 341 -21.12 -1.31 11.48
CA LEU A 341 -21.16 -0.66 10.17
C LEU A 341 -20.04 -1.16 9.25
N TRP A 342 -18.88 -1.42 9.84
CA TRP A 342 -17.72 -1.99 9.16
C TRP A 342 -16.73 -2.52 10.19
N ALA A 343 -15.92 -3.49 9.78
CA ALA A 343 -14.83 -4.03 10.56
C ALA A 343 -13.65 -4.33 9.63
N GLU A 344 -12.45 -3.88 9.99
CA GLU A 344 -11.22 -4.07 9.24
C GLU A 344 -10.12 -4.56 10.18
N LYS A 345 -9.42 -5.63 9.76
CA LYS A 345 -8.23 -6.13 10.44
C LYS A 345 -7.00 -5.54 9.76
N ILE A 346 -6.18 -4.84 10.53
CA ILE A 346 -4.97 -4.19 10.03
C ILE A 346 -3.77 -4.76 10.78
N ASN A 347 -2.80 -5.29 10.04
CA ASN A 347 -1.53 -5.73 10.60
C ASN A 347 -0.46 -4.66 10.38
N PHE A 348 -0.17 -3.86 11.41
CA PHE A 348 0.84 -2.80 11.32
C PHE A 348 2.27 -3.34 11.23
N ALA A 349 2.51 -4.64 11.39
CA ALA A 349 3.79 -5.26 11.10
C ALA A 349 4.06 -5.37 9.58
N GLU A 350 3.06 -5.18 8.72
CA GLU A 350 3.25 -5.12 7.27
C GLU A 350 3.72 -3.73 6.81
N ALA A 351 3.53 -2.71 7.65
CA ALA A 351 4.01 -1.35 7.43
C ALA A 351 5.47 -1.17 7.92
N LEU A 352 6.36 -2.13 7.62
CA LEU A 352 7.78 -2.18 8.02
C LEU A 352 8.72 -1.44 7.10
#